data_AF-A0A813K2Y8-F1
#
_entry.id   AF-A0A813K2Y8-F1
#
_cell.length_a   1.000
_cell.length_b   1.000
_cell.length_c   1.000
_cell.angle_alpha   90.00
_cell.angle_beta   90.00
_cell.angle_gamma   90.00
#
_symmetry.space_group_name_H-M   'P 1'
#
loop_
_entity.id
_entity.type
_entity.pdbx_description
1 polymer ?
#
loop_
_entity_poly.entity_id
_entity_poly.type
_entity_poly.pdbx_seq_one_letter_code
_entity_poly.pdbx_strand_id
1 'polypeptide(L)'
;MGGRPRMAHFFVGRQGQELLYVDPHVVQPAAVSGAEQPAESGHGSGRAGATRAGFPSGTRAGAETFRNLPTVQTIPVEHIDSSISFAFYCSCEEQLSELIRALKHVEAVEADALIRVEPTRPAALRQAQAI
;
A
#
# COMPACT_ATOMS: atom_id res chain seq x y z
N MET A 1 -6.26 -4.78 -2.42
CA MET A 1 -5.93 -5.17 -1.03
C MET A 1 -7.12 -5.88 -0.44
N GLY A 2 -6.92 -6.85 0.46
CA GLY A 2 -8.04 -7.55 1.11
C GLY A 2 -7.55 -8.69 1.97
N GLY A 3 -8.48 -9.50 2.45
CA GLY A 3 -8.19 -10.68 3.27
C GLY A 3 -8.93 -10.66 4.61
N ARG A 4 -8.92 -11.81 5.28
CA ARG A 4 -9.61 -12.00 6.57
C ARG A 4 -8.95 -11.17 7.68
N PRO A 5 -9.65 -10.92 8.81
CA PRO A 5 -9.03 -10.27 9.96
C PRO A 5 -7.72 -10.95 10.36
N ARG A 6 -6.64 -10.15 10.46
CA ARG A 6 -5.25 -10.59 10.74
C ARG A 6 -4.59 -11.42 9.62
N MET A 7 -5.14 -11.39 8.41
CA MET A 7 -4.63 -12.08 7.22
C MET A 7 -4.79 -11.19 5.97
N ALA A 8 -4.34 -9.93 6.06
CA ALA A 8 -4.45 -8.99 4.95
C ALA A 8 -3.28 -9.14 3.97
N HIS A 9 -3.59 -9.13 2.67
CA HIS A 9 -2.61 -9.28 1.59
C HIS A 9 -2.67 -8.10 0.61
N PHE A 10 -1.51 -7.74 0.06
CA PHE A 10 -1.38 -6.79 -1.04
C PHE A 10 -1.27 -7.55 -2.36
N PHE A 11 -2.40 -7.77 -3.03
CA PHE A 11 -2.45 -8.40 -4.35
C PHE A 11 -1.86 -7.48 -5.43
N VAL A 12 -0.93 -8.01 -6.22
CA VAL A 12 -0.17 -7.27 -7.25
C VAL A 12 -0.37 -7.79 -8.66
N GLY A 13 -1.00 -8.96 -8.82
CA GLY A 13 -1.24 -9.53 -10.14
C GLY A 13 -1.96 -10.88 -10.07
N ARG A 14 -2.07 -11.53 -11.23
CA ARG A 14 -2.73 -12.83 -11.40
C ARG A 14 -2.03 -13.65 -12.48
N GLN A 15 -1.91 -14.96 -12.27
CA GLN A 15 -1.49 -15.92 -13.27
C GLN A 15 -2.44 -17.12 -13.26
N GLY A 16 -3.16 -17.37 -14.36
CA GLY A 16 -4.15 -18.45 -14.40
C GLY A 16 -5.27 -18.21 -13.38
N GLN A 17 -5.45 -19.11 -12.41
CA GLN A 17 -6.39 -18.98 -11.28
C GLN A 17 -5.72 -18.56 -9.97
N GLU A 18 -4.44 -18.19 -10.01
CA GLU A 18 -3.66 -17.79 -8.84
C GLU A 18 -3.48 -16.27 -8.80
N LEU A 19 -3.72 -15.65 -7.64
CA LEU A 19 -3.34 -14.26 -7.38
C LEU A 19 -1.94 -14.19 -6.80
N LEU A 20 -1.16 -13.24 -7.28
CA LEU A 20 0.17 -12.93 -6.77
C LEU A 20 0.05 -11.86 -5.69
N TYR A 21 0.70 -12.03 -4.53
CA TYR A 21 0.60 -11.06 -3.44
C TYR A 21 1.92 -10.85 -2.68
N VAL A 22 1.99 -9.71 -1.99
CA VAL A 22 3.00 -9.40 -0.98
C VAL A 22 2.41 -9.65 0.41
N ASP A 23 3.13 -10.45 1.22
CA ASP A 23 2.71 -10.85 2.56
C ASP A 23 3.37 -9.96 3.64
N PRO A 24 2.59 -9.18 4.41
CA PRO A 24 3.13 -8.37 5.50
C PRO A 24 3.36 -9.15 6.81
N HIS A 25 2.98 -10.43 6.91
CA HIS A 25 3.00 -11.19 8.18
C HIS A 25 4.40 -11.70 8.58
N VAL A 26 5.44 -10.92 8.28
CA VAL A 26 6.81 -11.15 8.72
C VAL A 26 7.24 -9.99 9.60
N VAL A 27 7.59 -10.29 10.86
CA VAL A 27 8.09 -9.28 11.79
C VAL A 27 9.53 -8.93 11.43
N GLN A 28 9.80 -7.64 11.22
CA GLN A 28 11.12 -7.09 10.94
C GLN A 28 11.48 -6.02 11.98
N PRO A 29 12.78 -5.79 12.28
CA PRO A 29 13.19 -4.71 13.15
C PRO A 29 12.66 -3.36 12.66
N ALA A 30 12.21 -2.51 13.58
CA ALA A 30 11.77 -1.17 13.23
C ALA A 30 12.94 -0.36 12.64
N ALA A 31 12.66 0.39 11.58
CA ALA A 31 13.62 1.37 11.09
C ALA A 31 13.85 2.45 12.15
N VAL A 32 15.11 2.79 12.35
CA VAL A 32 15.55 3.88 13.23
C VAL A 32 16.04 5.01 12.36
N SER A 33 15.36 6.16 12.41
CA SER A 33 15.81 7.37 11.72
C SER A 33 17.24 7.67 12.18
N GLY A 34 18.16 7.79 11.22
CA GLY A 34 19.45 8.40 11.50
C GLY A 34 19.18 9.77 12.10
N ALA A 35 19.60 10.00 13.35
CA ALA A 35 19.70 11.33 13.91
C ALA A 35 20.30 12.26 12.84
N GLU A 36 19.62 13.38 12.64
CA GLU A 36 19.97 14.47 11.74
C GLU A 36 21.49 14.61 11.58
N GLN A 37 21.96 14.74 10.35
CA GLN A 37 23.31 15.22 10.11
C GLN A 37 23.51 16.48 10.96
N PRO A 38 24.54 16.56 11.83
CA PRO A 38 24.82 17.80 12.50
C PRO A 38 25.11 18.82 11.40
N ALA A 39 24.34 19.90 11.36
CA ALA A 39 24.66 21.04 10.52
C ALA A 39 26.13 21.42 10.75
N GLU A 40 26.93 21.36 9.70
CA GLU A 40 28.27 21.93 9.73
C GLU A 40 28.15 23.43 10.00
N SER A 41 28.28 23.82 11.25
CA SER A 41 28.71 25.16 11.64
C SER A 41 29.53 25.04 12.92
N GLY A 42 30.76 25.52 12.84
CA GLY A 42 31.80 25.26 13.82
C GLY A 42 31.61 25.99 15.16
N HIS A 43 32.46 25.52 16.08
CA HIS A 43 32.93 26.15 17.32
C HIS A 43 31.94 26.30 18.50
N GLY A 44 32.13 25.45 19.53
CA GLY A 44 31.67 25.76 20.89
C GLY A 44 31.63 24.58 21.85
N SER A 45 32.63 24.49 22.73
CA SER A 45 32.79 23.57 23.86
C SER A 45 31.55 23.45 24.78
N GLY A 46 31.17 22.23 25.19
CA GLY A 46 30.19 22.06 26.29
C GLY A 46 29.65 20.65 26.58
N ARG A 47 30.34 19.95 27.50
CA ARG A 47 29.86 18.94 28.49
C ARG A 47 29.27 17.58 28.05
N ALA A 48 29.97 16.55 28.52
CA ALA A 48 29.55 15.15 28.61
C ALA A 48 28.45 14.92 29.68
N GLY A 49 27.60 13.91 29.44
CA GLY A 49 26.96 13.16 30.51
C GLY A 49 25.49 12.76 30.30
N ALA A 50 25.26 11.65 29.60
CA ALA A 50 24.23 10.66 29.92
C ALA A 50 24.42 9.42 29.03
N THR A 51 25.25 8.49 29.48
CA THR A 51 25.39 7.15 28.90
C THR A 51 24.09 6.37 29.08
N ARG A 52 23.21 6.45 28.07
CA ARG A 52 22.09 5.53 27.94
C ARG A 52 22.67 4.18 27.50
N ALA A 53 22.36 3.14 28.28
CA ALA A 53 22.88 1.79 28.14
C ALA A 53 22.98 1.32 26.67
N GLY A 54 24.12 0.71 26.35
CA GLY A 54 24.55 0.39 25.00
C GLY A 54 23.56 -0.43 24.20
N PHE A 55 23.04 0.17 23.14
CA PHE A 55 22.78 -0.60 21.93
C PHE A 55 24.11 -0.75 21.19
N PRO A 56 24.49 -1.95 20.74
CA PRO A 56 25.69 -2.11 19.93
C PRO A 56 25.61 -1.11 18.77
N SER A 57 26.75 -0.52 18.42
CA SER A 57 26.95 0.37 17.27
C SER A 57 26.77 -0.41 15.96
N GLY A 58 25.61 -1.03 15.79
CA GLY A 58 25.16 -1.68 14.58
C GLY A 58 24.56 -0.64 13.65
N THR A 59 24.78 -0.85 12.37
CA THR A 59 24.20 -0.11 11.25
C THR A 59 22.75 0.26 11.56
N ARG A 60 22.47 1.57 11.66
CA ARG A 60 21.09 2.05 11.84
C ARG A 60 20.26 1.52 10.68
N ALA A 61 19.20 0.80 10.98
CA ALA A 61 18.31 0.24 9.97
C ALA A 61 17.41 1.36 9.42
N GLY A 62 17.62 1.81 8.20
CA GLY A 62 16.67 2.69 7.52
C GLY A 62 15.59 1.89 6.76
N ALA A 63 14.73 2.58 6.01
CA ALA A 63 13.66 1.95 5.24
C ALA A 63 14.20 0.94 4.20
N GLU A 64 15.43 1.15 3.75
CA GLU A 64 16.18 0.27 2.86
C GLU A 64 16.55 -1.08 3.49
N THR A 65 16.25 -1.32 4.77
CA THR A 65 16.46 -2.63 5.42
C THR A 65 15.25 -3.55 5.35
N PHE A 66 14.06 -3.02 5.06
CA PHE A 66 12.87 -3.86 4.90
C PHE A 66 13.00 -4.75 3.66
N ARG A 67 12.68 -6.03 3.82
CA ARG A 67 12.73 -7.02 2.75
C ARG A 67 11.37 -7.69 2.60
N ASN A 68 10.95 -7.86 1.35
CA ASN A 68 9.90 -8.81 1.03
C ASN A 68 10.46 -10.24 1.08
N LEU A 69 9.58 -11.23 1.13
CA LEU A 69 9.98 -12.63 0.96
C LEU A 69 10.67 -12.82 -0.40
N PRO A 70 11.71 -13.68 -0.49
CA PRO A 70 12.45 -13.89 -1.73
C PRO A 70 11.65 -14.69 -2.78
N THR A 71 10.54 -15.29 -2.38
CA THR A 71 9.67 -16.10 -3.23
C THR A 71 8.32 -15.40 -3.43
N VAL A 72 7.83 -15.45 -4.68
CA VAL A 72 6.48 -15.01 -5.02
C VAL A 72 5.47 -15.87 -4.27
N GLN A 73 4.52 -15.22 -3.59
CA GLN A 73 3.44 -15.90 -2.91
C GLN A 73 2.20 -15.92 -3.81
N THR A 74 1.48 -17.04 -3.79
CA THR A 74 0.25 -17.22 -4.56
C THR A 74 -0.89 -17.72 -3.70
N ILE A 75 -2.11 -17.32 -4.06
CA ILE A 75 -3.34 -17.86 -3.48
C ILE A 75 -4.38 -18.04 -4.58
N PRO A 76 -5.13 -19.15 -4.61
CA PRO A 76 -6.23 -19.33 -5.55
C PRO A 76 -7.27 -18.23 -5.41
N VAL A 77 -7.83 -17.78 -6.53
CA VAL A 77 -8.85 -16.71 -6.56
C VAL A 77 -10.07 -17.09 -5.73
N GLU A 78 -10.46 -18.37 -5.73
CA GLU A 78 -11.58 -18.88 -4.94
C GLU A 78 -11.37 -18.80 -3.42
N HIS A 79 -10.13 -18.59 -2.96
CA HIS A 79 -9.77 -18.56 -1.54
C HIS A 79 -9.64 -17.15 -0.97
N ILE A 80 -9.79 -16.10 -1.78
CA ILE A 80 -9.77 -14.74 -1.25
C ILE A 80 -11.03 -14.40 -0.47
N ASP A 81 -10.87 -13.54 0.53
CA ASP A 81 -12.01 -12.94 1.20
C ASP A 81 -12.76 -12.01 0.23
N SER A 82 -14.10 -11.99 0.31
CA SER A 82 -14.93 -11.13 -0.55
C SER A 82 -14.72 -9.64 -0.29
N SER A 83 -14.23 -9.27 0.90
CA SER A 83 -13.89 -7.89 1.24
C SER A 83 -12.55 -7.51 0.62
N ILE A 84 -12.63 -6.84 -0.52
CA ILE A 84 -11.47 -6.33 -1.25
C ILE A 84 -11.64 -4.85 -1.59
N SER A 85 -10.51 -4.16 -1.73
CA SER A 85 -10.43 -2.81 -2.24
C SER A 85 -9.51 -2.77 -3.45
N PHE A 86 -10.00 -2.18 -4.53
CA PHE A 86 -9.22 -1.84 -5.72
C PHE A 86 -8.61 -0.45 -5.55
N ALA A 87 -7.40 -0.27 -6.05
CA ALA A 87 -6.72 1.02 -6.06
C ALA A 87 -6.12 1.23 -7.45
N PHE A 88 -6.33 2.42 -7.99
CA PHE A 88 -5.77 2.87 -9.25
C PHE A 88 -5.01 4.16 -9.00
N TYR A 89 -3.81 4.28 -9.58
CA TYR A 89 -3.02 5.49 -9.53
C TYR A 89 -3.01 6.11 -10.93
N CYS A 90 -3.35 7.39 -11.01
CA CYS A 90 -3.32 8.18 -12.25
C CYS A 90 -2.53 9.45 -11.95
N SER A 91 -1.39 9.63 -12.60
CA SER A 91 -0.53 10.81 -12.40
C SER A 91 -1.02 12.03 -13.19
N CYS A 92 -1.92 11.84 -14.16
CA CYS A 92 -2.49 12.90 -14.99
C CYS A 92 -3.92 12.56 -15.44
N GLU A 93 -4.58 13.55 -16.06
CA GLU A 93 -5.96 13.46 -16.51
C GLU A 93 -6.15 12.48 -17.67
N GLU A 94 -5.13 12.33 -18.53
CA GLU A 94 -5.15 11.38 -19.65
C GLU A 94 -5.21 9.93 -19.13
N GLN A 95 -4.45 9.61 -18.09
CA GLN A 95 -4.47 8.27 -17.46
C GLN A 95 -5.81 7.99 -16.78
N LEU A 96 -6.42 9.00 -16.13
CA LEU A 96 -7.75 8.86 -15.56
C LEU A 96 -8.79 8.61 -16.67
N SER A 97 -8.69 9.32 -17.79
CA SER A 97 -9.56 9.13 -18.95
C SER A 97 -9.43 7.73 -19.56
N GLU A 98 -8.20 7.21 -19.62
CA GLU A 98 -7.93 5.85 -20.06
C GLU A 98 -8.53 4.81 -19.11
N LEU A 99 -8.35 4.99 -17.79
CA LEU A 99 -8.96 4.12 -16.77
C LEU A 99 -10.49 4.09 -16.90
N ILE A 100 -11.14 5.25 -17.04
CA ILE A 100 -12.60 5.36 -17.20
C ILE A 100 -13.05 4.60 -18.45
N ARG A 101 -12.33 4.75 -19.57
CA ARG A 101 -12.64 4.03 -20.82
C ARG A 101 -12.50 2.52 -20.66
N ALA A 102 -11.46 2.05 -19.97
CA ALA A 102 -11.25 0.63 -19.72
C ALA A 102 -12.35 0.04 -18.82
N LEU A 103 -12.73 0.74 -17.74
CA LEU A 103 -13.80 0.30 -16.84
C LEU A 103 -15.15 0.21 -17.58
N LYS A 104 -15.50 1.21 -18.40
CA LYS A 104 -16.70 1.17 -19.24
C LYS A 104 -16.70 0.01 -20.23
N HIS A 105 -15.54 -0.38 -20.74
CA HIS A 105 -15.44 -1.55 -21.61
C HIS A 105 -15.74 -2.83 -20.83
N VAL A 106 -15.19 -2.98 -19.61
CA VAL A 106 -15.48 -4.13 -18.73
C VAL A 106 -16.97 -4.19 -18.40
N GLU A 107 -17.59 -3.07 -18.05
CA GLU A 107 -19.04 -2.99 -17.79
C GLU A 107 -19.90 -3.43 -18.99
N ALA A 108 -19.42 -3.21 -20.23
CA ALA A 108 -20.15 -3.59 -21.44
C ALA A 108 -20.04 -5.08 -21.78
N VAL A 109 -19.00 -5.77 -21.32
CA VAL A 109 -18.74 -7.19 -21.66
C VAL A 109 -18.99 -8.14 -20.50
N GLU A 110 -18.87 -7.67 -19.25
CA GLU A 110 -19.11 -8.45 -18.03
C GLU A 110 -20.47 -8.13 -17.43
N ALA A 111 -21.36 -9.13 -17.33
CA ALA A 111 -22.71 -8.95 -16.79
C ALA A 111 -22.70 -8.44 -15.33
N ASP A 112 -21.75 -8.93 -14.53
CA ASP A 112 -21.61 -8.62 -13.10
C ASP A 112 -20.33 -7.80 -12.82
N ALA A 113 -20.09 -6.77 -13.62
CA ALA A 113 -18.94 -5.88 -13.43
C ALA A 113 -18.93 -5.29 -12.00
N LEU A 114 -17.81 -5.53 -11.29
CA LEU A 114 -17.63 -5.14 -9.88
C LEU A 114 -17.54 -3.63 -9.65
N ILE A 115 -17.08 -2.89 -10.66
CA ILE A 115 -16.89 -1.44 -10.61
C ILE A 115 -17.76 -0.83 -11.70
N ARG A 116 -18.50 0.22 -11.33
CA ARG A 116 -19.33 1.00 -12.25
C ARG A 116 -18.89 2.46 -12.25
N VAL A 117 -18.84 3.07 -13.43
CA VAL A 117 -18.39 4.45 -13.62
C VAL A 117 -19.51 5.31 -14.19
N GLU A 118 -20.01 6.22 -13.36
CA GLU A 118 -21.04 7.18 -13.74
C GLU A 118 -20.43 8.58 -13.95
N PRO A 119 -20.83 9.33 -15.00
CA PRO A 119 -20.32 10.68 -15.25
C PRO A 119 -20.80 11.68 -14.20
N THR A 120 -21.91 11.40 -13.52
CA THR A 120 -22.48 12.25 -12.48
C THR A 120 -23.00 11.39 -11.34
N ARG A 121 -23.12 11.97 -10.14
CA ARG A 121 -23.67 11.26 -8.99
C ARG A 121 -25.12 10.82 -9.26
N PRO A 122 -25.46 9.53 -9.06
CA PRO A 122 -26.81 9.01 -9.24
C PRO A 122 -27.86 9.82 -8.47
N ALA A 123 -29.03 10.03 -9.09
CA ALA A 123 -30.11 10.86 -8.52
C ALA A 123 -30.53 10.43 -7.11
N ALA A 124 -30.65 9.11 -6.88
CA ALA A 124 -31.01 8.55 -5.58
C ALA A 124 -30.04 8.93 -4.45
N LEU A 125 -28.75 9.15 -4.77
CA LEU A 125 -27.71 9.51 -3.80
C LEU A 125 -27.56 11.02 -3.60
N ARG A 126 -28.26 11.84 -4.40
CA ARG A 126 -28.21 13.31 -4.26
C ARG A 126 -29.11 13.82 -3.13
N GLN A 127 -30.22 13.15 -2.83
CA GLN A 127 -31.20 13.58 -1.84
C GLN A 127 -30.76 13.31 -0.39
N ALA A 128 -29.92 12.30 -0.17
CA ALA A 128 -29.47 11.88 1.17
C ALA A 128 -28.50 12.86 1.86
N GLN A 129 -28.14 13.99 1.21
CA GLN A 129 -27.20 14.99 1.74
C GLN A 129 -27.84 16.36 2.02
N ALA A 130 -29.17 16.49 1.94
CA ALA A 130 -29.88 17.74 2.22
C ALA A 130 -30.34 17.89 3.69
N ILE A 131 -29.60 17.29 4.65
CA ILE A 131 -29.85 17.40 6.10
C ILE A 131 -28.65 18.08 6.75
#